data_AF-A0AAU9WIT7-F1
#
_entry.id   AF-A0AAU9WIT7-F1
#
_cell.length_a   1.000
_cell.length_b   1.000
_cell.length_c   1.000
_cell.angle_alpha   90.00
_cell.angle_beta   90.00
_cell.angle_gamma   90.00
#
_symmetry.space_group_name_H-M   'P 1'
#
loop_
_entity.id
_entity.type
_entity.pdbx_description
1 polymer ?
#
loop_
_entity_poly.entity_id
_entity_poly.type
_entity_poly.pdbx_seq_one_letter_code
_entity_poly.pdbx_strand_id
1 'polypeptide(L)'
;MASAAPAALSTKETTNYARLCRLLVDIGTQALRDTFDAIHAPGNLHSVLAAKKPTLQSLRKKKVINHTQWGKLYPAILTSVSSRDFDTTLLMVLLRNLCGFTAPLTGWDALPAVTDLSKVADIARVKYFRNTVYGHAEKASVDDVKFNDYWRDIRDTLVRLGGVTYEAAIDNLRNECMDPEVEDHFMELLSQWKKDENNIKDQLDVIKKNLEVLTSKDEDQAPVGNRVDRENHGNCLFGSILGVLTGYGDLHSGQLTFKGREIYYSSHERFHSLREPWVYDARACDMESDISCEACGYHDRYDAVQHAVEELKGMLKSKGLLYES
;
A
#
# COMPACT_ATOMS: atom_id res chain seq x y z
N MET A 1 1.12 45.15 -25.60
CA MET A 1 1.80 43.85 -25.47
C MET A 1 0.72 42.78 -25.59
N ALA A 2 0.69 42.01 -26.68
CA ALA A 2 -0.24 40.89 -26.78
C ALA A 2 0.24 39.78 -25.83
N SER A 3 -0.59 39.43 -24.85
CA SER A 3 -0.31 38.30 -23.97
C SER A 3 -0.39 37.02 -24.80
N ALA A 4 0.69 36.24 -24.83
CA ALA A 4 0.62 34.88 -25.35
C ALA A 4 -0.41 34.07 -24.55
N ALA A 5 -1.11 33.14 -25.21
CA ALA A 5 -2.03 32.25 -24.53
C ALA A 5 -1.26 31.40 -23.51
N PRO A 6 -1.76 31.23 -22.27
CA PRO A 6 -1.10 30.39 -21.29
C PRO A 6 -1.06 28.93 -21.77
N ALA A 7 0.14 28.38 -21.94
CA ALA A 7 0.35 26.97 -22.24
C ALA A 7 0.39 26.18 -20.94
N ALA A 8 -0.59 25.30 -20.72
CA ALA A 8 -0.65 24.38 -19.58
C ALA A 8 -0.17 23.00 -20.02
N LEU A 9 1.15 22.78 -20.02
CA LEU A 9 1.74 21.47 -20.29
C LEU A 9 1.99 20.73 -18.98
N SER A 10 1.66 19.44 -18.95
CA SER A 10 2.07 18.56 -17.86
C SER A 10 3.55 18.23 -18.01
N THR A 11 4.33 18.53 -16.97
CA THR A 11 5.75 18.19 -16.87
C THR A 11 6.02 17.45 -15.57
N LYS A 12 7.23 16.88 -15.46
CA LYS A 12 7.67 16.27 -14.20
C LYS A 12 7.58 17.25 -13.03
N GLU A 13 7.93 18.53 -13.22
CA GLU A 13 7.85 19.51 -12.14
C GLU A 13 6.41 19.82 -11.71
N THR A 14 5.44 19.79 -12.64
CA THR A 14 4.02 19.97 -12.29
C THR A 14 3.50 18.75 -11.52
N THR A 15 3.96 17.55 -11.86
CA THR A 15 3.67 16.32 -11.10
C THR A 15 4.28 16.38 -9.69
N ASN A 16 5.53 16.82 -9.55
CA ASN A 16 6.20 17.00 -8.25
C ASN A 16 5.43 17.98 -7.36
N TYR A 17 4.98 19.10 -7.92
CA TYR A 17 4.13 20.07 -7.22
C TYR A 17 2.83 19.41 -6.73
N ALA A 18 2.12 18.69 -7.61
CA ALA A 18 0.88 18.02 -7.26
C ALA A 18 1.07 16.98 -6.15
N ARG A 19 2.17 16.22 -6.16
CA ARG A 19 2.53 15.28 -5.09
C ARG A 19 2.75 15.96 -3.75
N LEU A 20 3.48 17.09 -3.72
CA LEU A 20 3.66 17.85 -2.48
C LEU A 20 2.34 18.44 -1.97
N CYS A 21 1.47 18.89 -2.86
CA CYS A 21 0.12 19.33 -2.49
C CYS A 21 -0.69 18.20 -1.85
N ARG A 22 -0.74 17.01 -2.45
CA ARG A 22 -1.40 15.83 -1.85
C ARG A 22 -0.80 15.44 -0.51
N LEU A 23 0.54 15.43 -0.40
CA LEU A 23 1.22 15.11 0.85
C LEU A 23 0.82 16.06 1.98
N LEU A 24 0.74 17.37 1.72
CA LEU A 24 0.38 18.36 2.72
C LEU A 24 -1.13 18.42 3.00
N VAL A 25 -1.97 18.33 1.97
CA VAL A 25 -3.43 18.47 2.09
C VAL A 25 -4.07 17.20 2.64
N ASP A 26 -3.66 16.02 2.20
CA ASP A 26 -4.26 14.77 2.63
C ASP A 26 -3.58 14.30 3.92
N ILE A 27 -2.30 13.93 3.80
CA ILE A 27 -1.55 13.31 4.90
C ILE A 27 -1.23 14.34 5.99
N GLY A 28 -0.82 15.55 5.61
CA GLY A 28 -0.51 16.63 6.56
C GLY A 28 -1.73 17.07 7.37
N THR A 29 -2.90 17.20 6.74
CA THR A 29 -4.14 17.50 7.46
C THR A 29 -4.53 16.37 8.41
N GLN A 30 -4.36 15.11 7.98
CA GLN A 30 -4.64 13.96 8.84
C GLN A 30 -3.73 13.94 10.08
N ALA A 31 -2.42 14.16 9.93
CA ALA A 31 -1.49 14.21 11.06
C ALA A 31 -1.83 15.34 12.06
N LEU A 32 -2.23 16.51 11.56
CA LEU A 32 -2.68 17.62 12.41
C LEU A 32 -4.00 17.30 13.12
N ARG A 33 -4.92 16.61 12.43
CA ARG A 33 -6.20 16.17 12.99
C ARG A 33 -5.99 15.16 14.10
N ASP A 34 -5.16 14.16 13.88
CA ASP A 34 -4.88 13.13 14.90
C ASP A 34 -4.16 13.73 16.10
N THR A 35 -3.28 14.71 15.86
CA THR A 35 -2.66 15.50 16.95
C THR A 35 -3.72 16.29 17.74
N PHE A 36 -4.70 16.90 17.06
CA PHE A 36 -5.77 17.65 17.70
C PHE A 36 -6.71 16.74 18.49
N ASP A 37 -7.13 15.62 17.90
CA ASP A 37 -8.08 14.66 18.48
C ASP A 37 -7.47 13.90 19.66
N ALA A 38 -6.15 13.71 19.68
CA ALA A 38 -5.42 13.19 20.84
C ALA A 38 -5.48 14.13 22.07
N ILE A 39 -5.64 15.45 21.85
CA ILE A 39 -5.76 16.45 22.92
C ILE A 39 -7.22 16.68 23.28
N HIS A 40 -8.09 16.73 22.28
CA HIS A 40 -9.53 16.96 22.41
C HIS A 40 -10.29 15.80 21.79
N ALA A 41 -10.65 14.81 22.61
CA ALA A 41 -11.37 13.63 22.14
C ALA A 41 -12.60 14.01 21.30
N PRO A 42 -12.82 13.39 20.11
CA PRO A 42 -13.87 13.80 19.18
C PRO A 42 -15.28 13.87 19.80
N GLY A 43 -15.62 12.95 20.71
CA GLY A 43 -16.91 12.94 21.41
C GLY A 43 -17.17 14.19 22.26
N ASN A 44 -16.12 14.85 22.74
CA ASN A 44 -16.20 16.02 23.62
C ASN A 44 -15.95 17.35 22.87
N LEU A 45 -15.77 17.29 21.54
CA LEU A 45 -15.39 18.45 20.75
C LEU A 45 -16.36 19.63 20.91
N HIS A 46 -17.67 19.37 20.87
CA HIS A 46 -18.71 20.39 21.06
C HIS A 46 -18.57 21.13 22.40
N SER A 47 -18.23 20.41 23.49
CA SER A 47 -18.02 21.01 24.81
C SER A 47 -16.75 21.86 24.87
N VAL A 48 -15.65 21.38 24.27
CA VAL A 48 -14.38 22.13 24.16
C VAL A 48 -14.60 23.44 23.39
N LEU A 49 -15.31 23.38 22.26
CA LEU A 49 -15.62 24.56 21.45
C LEU A 49 -16.50 25.54 22.22
N ALA A 50 -17.51 25.06 22.95
CA ALA A 50 -18.35 25.90 23.80
C ALA A 50 -17.51 26.64 24.87
N ALA A 51 -16.60 25.95 25.55
CA ALA A 51 -15.73 26.54 26.57
C ALA A 51 -14.76 27.59 25.99
N LYS A 52 -14.29 27.39 24.76
CA LYS A 52 -13.33 28.29 24.09
C LYS A 52 -13.99 29.30 23.14
N LYS A 53 -15.32 29.40 23.16
CA LYS A 53 -16.12 30.27 22.28
C LYS A 53 -15.71 31.74 22.29
N PRO A 54 -15.38 32.39 23.43
CA PRO A 54 -14.92 33.78 23.43
C PRO A 54 -13.64 34.00 22.61
N THR A 55 -12.69 33.06 22.70
CA THR A 55 -11.43 33.10 21.93
C THR A 55 -11.72 32.95 20.44
N LEU A 56 -12.55 31.97 20.07
CA LEU A 56 -12.94 31.74 18.68
C LEU A 56 -13.71 32.93 18.09
N GLN A 57 -14.59 33.58 18.87
CA GLN A 57 -15.28 34.80 18.45
C GLN A 57 -14.31 35.96 18.20
N SER A 58 -13.27 36.12 19.04
CA SER A 58 -12.23 37.12 18.79
C SER A 58 -11.47 36.84 17.49
N LEU A 59 -11.16 35.57 17.20
CA LEU A 59 -10.47 35.18 15.97
C LEU A 59 -11.34 35.41 14.73
N ARG A 60 -12.65 35.15 14.82
CA ARG A 60 -13.61 35.49 13.76
C ARG A 60 -13.67 37.00 13.52
N LYS A 61 -13.72 37.82 14.57
CA LYS A 61 -13.70 39.30 14.44
C LYS A 61 -12.42 39.79 13.77
N LYS A 62 -11.29 39.15 14.05
CA LYS A 62 -9.98 39.39 13.41
C LYS A 62 -9.86 38.80 12.00
N LYS A 63 -10.92 38.20 11.45
CA LYS A 63 -10.94 37.53 10.13
C LYS A 63 -9.94 36.38 9.97
N VAL A 64 -9.48 35.80 11.09
CA VAL A 64 -8.64 34.58 11.08
C VAL A 64 -9.48 33.35 10.77
N ILE A 65 -10.72 33.31 11.28
CA ILE A 65 -11.71 32.27 10.99
C ILE A 65 -12.76 32.87 10.06
N ASN A 66 -12.91 32.29 8.86
CA ASN A 66 -13.89 32.76 7.88
C ASN A 66 -15.31 32.23 8.18
N HIS A 67 -16.31 32.66 7.41
CA HIS A 67 -17.71 32.29 7.63
C HIS A 67 -17.95 30.77 7.47
N THR A 68 -17.34 30.15 6.46
CA THR A 68 -17.45 28.70 6.19
C THR A 68 -16.86 27.88 7.34
N GLN A 69 -15.66 28.23 7.79
CA GLN A 69 -15.02 27.59 8.94
C GLN A 69 -15.82 27.79 10.23
N TRP A 70 -16.42 28.97 10.42
CA TRP A 70 -17.30 29.22 11.55
C TRP A 70 -18.53 28.29 11.55
N GLY A 71 -19.15 28.08 10.38
CA GLY A 71 -20.26 27.14 10.23
C GLY A 71 -19.88 25.69 10.57
N LYS A 72 -18.65 25.29 10.26
CA LYS A 72 -18.10 23.97 10.65
C LYS A 72 -17.88 23.85 12.16
N LEU A 73 -17.44 24.92 12.83
CA LEU A 73 -17.23 24.92 14.29
C LEU A 73 -18.54 25.00 15.09
N TYR A 74 -19.54 25.70 14.56
CA TYR A 74 -20.84 25.91 15.21
C TYR A 74 -21.99 25.58 14.25
N PRO A 75 -22.17 24.28 13.92
CA PRO A 75 -23.31 23.83 13.14
C PRO A 75 -24.63 24.04 13.88
N ALA A 76 -25.75 23.90 13.16
CA ALA A 76 -27.10 24.02 13.74
C ALA A 76 -27.33 23.01 14.88
N ILE A 77 -26.81 21.78 14.71
CA ILE A 77 -26.80 20.75 15.73
C ILE A 77 -25.40 20.70 16.34
N LEU A 78 -25.21 21.26 17.53
CA LEU A 78 -23.87 21.42 18.12
C LEU A 78 -23.09 20.10 18.29
N THR A 79 -23.80 19.00 18.54
CA THR A 79 -23.20 17.66 18.69
C THR A 79 -22.78 17.03 17.37
N SER A 80 -23.16 17.60 16.22
CA SER A 80 -22.75 17.10 14.90
C SER A 80 -21.38 17.62 14.46
N VAL A 81 -20.72 18.45 15.25
CA VAL A 81 -19.38 18.98 14.92
C VAL A 81 -18.36 17.83 14.87
N SER A 82 -17.54 17.82 13.83
CA SER A 82 -16.53 16.79 13.61
C SER A 82 -15.21 17.41 13.14
N SER A 83 -14.10 16.96 13.73
CA SER A 83 -12.74 17.33 13.30
C SER A 83 -12.44 16.88 11.87
N ARG A 84 -13.17 15.88 11.36
CA ARG A 84 -13.06 15.39 9.98
C ARG A 84 -13.35 16.46 8.94
N ASP A 85 -14.24 17.41 9.27
CA ASP A 85 -14.65 18.46 8.35
C ASP A 85 -13.66 19.64 8.35
N PHE A 86 -12.67 19.65 9.24
CA PHE A 86 -11.73 20.76 9.38
C PHE A 86 -10.63 20.68 8.32
N ASP A 87 -10.43 21.79 7.62
CA ASP A 87 -9.30 21.98 6.72
C ASP A 87 -8.01 22.22 7.49
N THR A 88 -6.86 22.10 6.81
CA THR A 88 -5.53 22.31 7.39
C THR A 88 -5.43 23.65 8.13
N THR A 89 -5.97 24.72 7.55
CA THR A 89 -5.88 26.08 8.12
C THR A 89 -6.65 26.17 9.43
N LEU A 90 -7.87 25.62 9.45
CA LEU A 90 -8.70 25.59 10.64
C LEU A 90 -8.03 24.76 11.75
N LEU A 91 -7.52 23.56 11.44
CA LEU A 91 -6.79 22.74 12.40
C LEU A 91 -5.60 23.48 13.00
N MET A 92 -4.82 24.19 12.18
CA MET A 92 -3.69 25.00 12.65
C MET A 92 -4.10 26.13 13.59
N VAL A 93 -5.21 26.81 13.29
CA VAL A 93 -5.78 27.83 14.18
C VAL A 93 -6.23 27.22 15.50
N LEU A 94 -6.88 26.05 15.47
CA LEU A 94 -7.35 25.37 16.67
C LEU A 94 -6.19 24.87 17.53
N LEU A 95 -5.19 24.21 16.94
CA LEU A 95 -3.99 23.74 17.64
C LEU A 95 -3.28 24.89 18.36
N ARG A 96 -3.05 26.01 17.66
CA ARG A 96 -2.39 27.19 18.23
C ARG A 96 -3.14 27.83 19.39
N ASN A 97 -4.48 27.81 19.38
CA ASN A 97 -5.27 28.63 20.32
C ASN A 97 -6.00 27.81 21.40
N LEU A 98 -6.28 26.53 21.15
CA LEU A 98 -7.10 25.70 22.05
C LEU A 98 -6.28 24.62 22.77
N CYS A 99 -5.11 24.24 22.24
CA CYS A 99 -4.34 23.11 22.77
C CYS A 99 -3.21 23.51 23.75
N GLY A 100 -3.13 24.79 24.12
CA GLY A 100 -2.19 25.27 25.15
C GLY A 100 -0.72 25.27 24.72
N PHE A 101 -0.41 25.12 23.43
CA PHE A 101 0.96 25.17 22.94
C PHE A 101 1.55 26.58 23.08
N THR A 102 2.77 26.66 23.62
CA THR A 102 3.60 27.86 23.52
C THR A 102 4.16 27.97 22.10
N ALA A 103 4.22 29.18 21.55
CA ALA A 103 4.77 29.38 20.21
C ALA A 103 6.25 28.93 20.16
N PRO A 104 6.71 28.38 19.03
CA PRO A 104 8.15 28.16 18.81
C PRO A 104 8.93 29.48 18.97
N LEU A 105 10.23 29.40 19.24
CA LEU A 105 11.10 30.58 19.37
C LEU A 105 11.07 31.48 18.13
N THR A 106 10.93 30.88 16.94
CA THR A 106 10.82 31.57 15.65
C THR A 106 9.40 32.06 15.35
N GLY A 107 8.44 31.78 16.22
CA GLY A 107 7.01 32.01 15.98
C GLY A 107 6.36 30.94 15.10
N TRP A 108 5.08 31.16 14.76
CA TRP A 108 4.26 30.21 13.98
C TRP A 108 4.37 30.40 12.46
N ASP A 109 5.05 31.43 11.99
CA ASP A 109 5.05 31.87 10.59
C ASP A 109 6.41 31.69 9.90
N ALA A 110 7.48 31.48 10.68
CA ALA A 110 8.82 31.18 10.16
C ALA A 110 9.16 29.70 10.32
N LEU A 111 10.02 29.18 9.43
CA LEU A 111 10.50 27.81 9.49
C LEU A 111 11.32 27.60 10.79
N PRO A 112 10.91 26.66 11.67
CA PRO A 112 11.68 26.35 12.87
C PRO A 112 13.06 25.75 12.55
N ALA A 113 14.02 25.95 13.45
CA ALA A 113 15.37 25.40 13.31
C ALA A 113 15.33 23.87 13.18
N VAL A 114 16.14 23.28 12.30
CA VAL A 114 16.15 21.82 12.02
C VAL A 114 16.37 20.97 13.29
N THR A 115 17.09 21.51 14.27
CA THR A 115 17.36 20.86 15.56
C THR A 115 16.17 20.85 16.52
N ASP A 116 15.14 21.68 16.31
CA ASP A 116 13.94 21.73 17.16
C ASP A 116 12.93 20.67 16.71
N LEU A 117 13.06 19.45 17.24
CA LEU A 117 12.18 18.33 16.92
C LEU A 117 10.92 18.28 17.81
N SER A 118 10.54 19.40 18.43
CA SER A 118 9.35 19.46 19.26
C SER A 118 8.07 19.37 18.41
N LYS A 119 7.00 18.81 19.00
CA LYS A 119 5.68 18.71 18.37
C LYS A 119 5.16 20.08 17.90
N VAL A 120 5.40 21.14 18.66
CA VAL A 120 4.99 22.51 18.29
C VAL A 120 5.76 23.00 17.07
N ALA A 121 7.07 22.74 17.02
CA ALA A 121 7.88 23.07 15.85
C ALA A 121 7.43 22.29 14.62
N ASP A 122 7.11 21.01 14.75
CA ASP A 122 6.60 20.22 13.63
C ASP A 122 5.24 20.70 13.11
N ILE A 123 4.32 21.09 14.00
CA ILE A 123 3.08 21.77 13.60
C ILE A 123 3.40 23.04 12.79
N ALA A 124 4.33 23.88 13.28
CA ALA A 124 4.74 25.09 12.56
C ALA A 124 5.41 24.79 11.21
N ARG A 125 6.20 23.71 11.09
CA ARG A 125 6.79 23.23 9.82
C ARG A 125 5.72 22.88 8.80
N VAL A 126 4.68 22.14 9.19
CA VAL A 126 3.56 21.82 8.29
C VAL A 126 2.92 23.11 7.75
N LYS A 127 2.74 24.14 8.61
CA LYS A 127 2.25 25.46 8.17
C LYS A 127 3.17 26.10 7.14
N TYR A 128 4.46 26.09 7.43
CA TYR A 128 5.47 26.73 6.61
C TYR A 128 5.48 26.08 5.22
N PHE A 129 5.60 24.75 5.15
CA PHE A 129 5.58 24.04 3.88
C PHE A 129 4.27 24.21 3.12
N ARG A 130 3.13 24.18 3.80
CA ARG A 130 1.82 24.50 3.20
C ARG A 130 1.83 25.87 2.51
N ASN A 131 2.32 26.90 3.21
CA ASN A 131 2.38 28.25 2.68
C ASN A 131 3.39 28.38 1.54
N THR A 132 4.57 27.78 1.68
CA THR A 132 5.64 27.83 0.67
C THR A 132 5.29 27.04 -0.58
N VAL A 133 4.72 25.83 -0.43
CA VAL A 133 4.44 24.92 -1.55
C VAL A 133 3.26 25.38 -2.37
N TYR A 134 2.15 25.83 -1.76
CA TYR A 134 0.97 26.24 -2.55
C TYR A 134 0.24 27.48 -2.02
N GLY A 135 0.41 27.87 -0.76
CA GLY A 135 -0.25 29.08 -0.24
C GLY A 135 0.25 30.39 -0.88
N HIS A 136 1.51 30.43 -1.29
CA HIS A 136 2.19 31.57 -1.90
C HIS A 136 3.04 31.16 -3.12
N ALA A 137 2.70 30.04 -3.75
CA ALA A 137 3.44 29.57 -4.91
C ALA A 137 3.20 30.49 -6.12
N GLU A 138 4.29 30.92 -6.75
CA GLU A 138 4.24 31.71 -7.99
C GLU A 138 3.85 30.84 -9.19
N LYS A 139 4.18 29.54 -9.14
CA LYS A 139 3.93 28.55 -10.18
C LYS A 139 3.58 27.20 -9.60
N ALA A 140 2.74 26.45 -10.29
CA ALA A 140 2.39 25.06 -9.97
C ALA A 140 3.48 24.08 -10.47
N SER A 141 4.75 24.34 -10.15
CA SER A 141 5.90 23.58 -10.66
C SER A 141 7.05 23.63 -9.64
N VAL A 142 7.60 22.46 -9.29
CA VAL A 142 8.72 22.30 -8.37
C VAL A 142 9.79 21.41 -9.02
N ASP A 143 11.01 21.92 -9.13
CA ASP A 143 12.15 21.18 -9.66
C ASP A 143 12.54 20.00 -8.76
N ASP A 144 13.25 19.01 -9.32
CA ASP A 144 13.57 17.76 -8.63
C ASP A 144 14.40 17.96 -7.34
N VAL A 145 15.29 18.95 -7.32
CA VAL A 145 16.13 19.21 -6.14
C VAL A 145 15.26 19.70 -4.99
N LYS A 146 14.45 20.75 -5.23
CA LYS A 146 13.52 21.27 -4.22
C LYS A 146 12.46 20.25 -3.84
N PHE A 147 11.97 19.47 -4.79
CA PHE A 147 11.00 18.41 -4.52
C PHE A 147 11.57 17.41 -3.53
N ASN A 148 12.80 16.92 -3.75
CA ASN A 148 13.42 15.95 -2.86
C ASN A 148 13.69 16.51 -1.46
N ASP A 149 14.15 17.77 -1.37
CA ASP A 149 14.37 18.43 -0.08
C ASP A 149 13.06 18.63 0.69
N TYR A 150 12.03 19.19 0.04
CA TYR A 150 10.72 19.36 0.67
C TYR A 150 10.08 18.02 1.03
N TRP A 151 10.16 17.02 0.15
CA TRP A 151 9.60 15.71 0.42
C TRP A 151 10.22 15.08 1.66
N ARG A 152 11.55 15.09 1.78
CA ARG A 152 12.27 14.57 2.95
C ARG A 152 11.83 15.29 4.22
N ASP A 153 11.89 16.62 4.22
CA ASP A 153 11.63 17.40 5.43
C ASP A 153 10.16 17.31 5.87
N ILE A 154 9.22 17.26 4.91
CA ILE A 154 7.79 17.07 5.20
C ILE A 154 7.55 15.64 5.69
N ARG A 155 8.11 14.62 5.03
CA ARG A 155 8.00 13.21 5.47
C ARG A 155 8.44 13.05 6.91
N ASP A 156 9.64 13.52 7.25
CA ASP A 156 10.19 13.40 8.60
C ASP A 156 9.32 14.15 9.63
N THR A 157 8.80 15.32 9.26
CA THR A 157 7.87 16.11 10.10
C THR A 157 6.56 15.34 10.35
N LEU A 158 5.97 14.77 9.30
CA LEU A 158 4.69 14.06 9.41
C LEU A 158 4.82 12.73 10.18
N VAL A 159 5.92 12.00 9.97
CA VAL A 159 6.21 10.77 10.74
C VAL A 159 6.45 11.09 12.22
N ARG A 160 7.11 12.20 12.57
CA ARG A 160 7.24 12.63 13.97
C ARG A 160 5.91 13.05 14.61
N LEU A 161 5.00 13.66 13.84
CA LEU A 161 3.68 14.09 14.34
C LEU A 161 2.71 12.91 14.49
N GLY A 162 2.57 12.10 13.45
CA GLY A 162 1.57 11.04 13.34
C GLY A 162 2.07 9.64 13.72
N GLY A 163 3.38 9.46 13.82
CA GLY A 163 4.02 8.17 14.12
C GLY A 163 4.42 7.38 12.88
N VAL A 164 5.01 6.20 13.12
CA VAL A 164 5.58 5.31 12.09
C VAL A 164 4.55 4.78 11.08
N THR A 165 3.26 4.77 11.45
CA THR A 165 2.18 4.30 10.57
C THR A 165 2.01 5.16 9.32
N TYR A 166 2.49 6.40 9.33
CA TYR A 166 2.44 7.31 8.19
C TYR A 166 3.50 7.02 7.14
N GLU A 167 4.56 6.29 7.50
CA GLU A 167 5.72 6.08 6.65
C GLU A 167 5.35 5.39 5.33
N ALA A 168 4.65 4.26 5.42
CA ALA A 168 4.20 3.50 4.27
C ALA A 168 3.25 4.32 3.37
N ALA A 169 2.32 5.06 3.95
CA ALA A 169 1.36 5.89 3.20
C ALA A 169 2.07 7.02 2.43
N ILE A 170 3.06 7.67 3.05
CA ILE A 170 3.86 8.72 2.41
C ILE A 170 4.71 8.11 1.29
N ASP A 171 5.43 7.02 1.55
CA ASP A 171 6.30 6.40 0.55
C ASP A 171 5.52 5.81 -0.63
N ASN A 172 4.28 5.38 -0.41
CA ASN A 172 3.35 5.01 -1.47
C ASN A 172 2.97 6.22 -2.34
N LEU A 173 2.57 7.33 -1.73
CA LEU A 173 2.22 8.56 -2.45
C LEU A 173 3.38 9.10 -3.31
N ARG A 174 4.64 8.94 -2.87
CA ARG A 174 5.81 9.48 -3.60
C ARG A 174 5.91 8.95 -5.03
N ASN A 175 5.62 7.67 -5.23
CA ASN A 175 5.79 7.00 -6.52
C ASN A 175 4.46 6.52 -7.13
N GLU A 176 3.31 6.92 -6.58
CA GLU A 176 2.00 6.66 -7.17
C GLU A 176 1.92 7.30 -8.57
N CYS A 177 1.22 6.63 -9.51
CA CYS A 177 0.85 7.25 -10.77
C CYS A 177 -0.15 8.37 -10.49
N MET A 178 0.05 9.53 -11.10
CA MET A 178 -0.87 10.66 -10.92
C MET A 178 -2.05 10.61 -11.91
N ASP A 179 -2.05 9.63 -12.81
CA ASP A 179 -3.07 9.40 -13.83
C ASP A 179 -3.51 7.93 -13.80
N PRO A 180 -4.69 7.63 -13.23
CA PRO A 180 -5.17 6.26 -13.10
C PRO A 180 -5.49 5.62 -14.46
N GLU A 181 -5.91 6.39 -15.48
CA GLU A 181 -6.22 5.85 -16.81
C GLU A 181 -4.96 5.38 -17.53
N VAL A 182 -3.87 6.15 -17.38
CA VAL A 182 -2.56 5.77 -17.91
C VAL A 182 -2.01 4.56 -17.17
N GLU A 183 -2.18 4.49 -15.86
CA GLU A 183 -1.82 3.30 -15.08
C GLU A 183 -2.60 2.09 -15.60
N ASP A 184 -3.92 2.14 -15.65
CA ASP A 184 -4.78 1.05 -16.15
C ASP A 184 -4.38 0.61 -17.57
N HIS A 185 -4.05 1.54 -18.46
CA HIS A 185 -3.60 1.22 -19.81
C HIS A 185 -2.27 0.45 -19.82
N PHE A 186 -1.27 0.92 -19.05
CA PHE A 186 0.00 0.20 -18.92
C PHE A 186 -0.19 -1.18 -18.27
N MET A 187 -1.12 -1.28 -17.32
CA MET A 187 -1.47 -2.52 -16.65
C MET A 187 -2.08 -3.53 -17.62
N GLU A 188 -2.98 -3.07 -18.51
CA GLU A 188 -3.55 -3.90 -19.57
C GLU A 188 -2.48 -4.40 -20.55
N LEU A 189 -1.57 -3.51 -20.97
CA LEU A 189 -0.45 -3.88 -21.86
C LEU A 189 0.47 -4.93 -21.22
N LEU A 190 0.83 -4.76 -19.94
CA LEU A 190 1.67 -5.74 -19.22
C LEU A 190 0.96 -7.09 -19.08
N SER A 191 -0.35 -7.08 -18.81
CA SER A 191 -1.17 -8.29 -18.78
C SER A 191 -1.18 -9.00 -20.13
N GLN A 192 -1.31 -8.25 -21.23
CA GLN A 192 -1.27 -8.82 -22.57
C GLN A 192 0.11 -9.42 -22.90
N TRP A 193 1.19 -8.68 -22.63
CA TRP A 193 2.55 -9.18 -22.85
C TRP A 193 2.83 -10.47 -22.10
N LYS A 194 2.32 -10.60 -20.87
CA LYS A 194 2.48 -11.84 -20.11
C LYS A 194 1.72 -13.01 -20.70
N LYS A 195 0.50 -12.78 -21.21
CA LYS A 195 -0.25 -13.82 -21.94
C LYS A 195 0.51 -14.27 -23.18
N ASP A 196 1.11 -13.32 -23.90
CA ASP A 196 1.90 -13.62 -25.09
C ASP A 196 3.18 -14.41 -24.73
N GLU A 197 3.88 -14.04 -23.64
CA GLU A 197 5.02 -14.79 -23.09
C GLU A 197 4.65 -16.23 -22.72
N ASN A 198 3.54 -16.41 -21.99
CA ASN A 198 3.05 -17.74 -21.61
C ASN A 198 2.69 -18.56 -22.85
N ASN A 199 1.99 -17.97 -23.83
CA ASN A 199 1.66 -18.65 -25.08
C ASN A 199 2.93 -19.07 -25.87
N ILE A 200 3.96 -18.23 -25.91
CA ILE A 200 5.24 -18.58 -26.55
C ILE A 200 5.90 -19.76 -25.82
N LYS A 201 5.88 -19.74 -24.48
CA LYS A 201 6.43 -20.83 -23.66
C LYS A 201 5.69 -22.15 -23.89
N ASP A 202 4.36 -22.13 -23.93
CA ASP A 202 3.54 -23.31 -24.22
C ASP A 202 3.85 -23.88 -25.61
N GLN A 203 3.98 -23.01 -26.62
CA GLN A 203 4.38 -23.42 -27.97
C GLN A 203 5.79 -24.02 -27.98
N LEU A 204 6.73 -23.46 -27.23
CA LEU A 204 8.10 -23.98 -27.12
C LEU A 204 8.12 -25.36 -26.47
N ASP A 205 7.32 -25.60 -25.43
CA ASP A 205 7.19 -26.90 -24.78
C ASP A 205 6.60 -27.96 -25.72
N VAL A 206 5.62 -27.59 -26.55
CA VAL A 206 5.09 -28.47 -27.60
C VAL A 206 6.16 -28.83 -28.63
N ILE A 207 6.92 -27.83 -29.10
CA ILE A 207 8.01 -28.06 -30.06
C ILE A 207 9.08 -28.98 -29.46
N LYS A 208 9.45 -28.74 -28.19
CA LYS A 208 10.42 -29.56 -27.46
C LYS A 208 9.97 -31.02 -27.36
N LYS A 209 8.73 -31.27 -26.93
CA LYS A 209 8.15 -32.63 -26.88
C LYS A 209 8.14 -33.29 -28.25
N ASN A 210 7.80 -32.56 -29.31
CA ASN A 210 7.82 -33.09 -30.67
C ASN A 210 9.24 -33.46 -31.13
N LEU A 211 10.26 -32.67 -30.77
CA LEU A 211 11.66 -32.98 -31.05
C LEU A 211 12.15 -34.23 -30.29
N GLU A 212 11.76 -34.39 -29.03
CA GLU A 212 12.05 -35.60 -28.23
C GLU A 212 11.42 -36.86 -28.86
N VAL A 213 10.20 -36.74 -29.40
CA VAL A 213 9.52 -37.84 -30.12
C VAL A 213 10.18 -38.17 -31.47
N LEU A 214 10.78 -37.19 -32.14
CA LEU A 214 11.48 -37.42 -33.41
C LEU A 214 12.85 -38.07 -33.19
N THR A 215 13.61 -37.61 -32.20
CA THR A 215 14.93 -38.14 -31.87
C THR A 215 14.90 -39.56 -31.29
N SER A 216 13.82 -39.94 -30.59
CA SER A 216 13.61 -41.32 -30.11
C SER A 216 13.19 -42.31 -31.21
N LYS A 217 12.79 -41.85 -32.40
CA LYS A 217 12.47 -42.73 -33.54
C LYS A 217 13.69 -43.13 -34.37
N ASP A 218 14.80 -42.41 -34.24
CA ASP A 218 16.05 -42.70 -34.96
C ASP A 218 16.96 -43.70 -34.20
N GLU A 219 16.70 -44.01 -32.92
CA GLU A 219 17.47 -44.99 -32.13
C GLU A 219 17.04 -46.46 -32.32
N ASP A 220 15.92 -46.73 -33.02
CA ASP A 220 15.45 -48.11 -33.29
C ASP A 220 16.15 -48.78 -34.50
N GLN A 221 17.26 -48.23 -35.01
CA GLN A 221 18.13 -48.87 -36.01
C GLN A 221 19.62 -48.90 -35.61
N ALA A 222 19.97 -49.51 -34.47
CA ALA A 222 21.29 -50.12 -34.22
C ALA A 222 21.20 -51.25 -33.17
N PRO A 223 22.04 -52.31 -33.24
CA PRO A 223 21.69 -53.61 -32.67
C PRO A 223 21.90 -53.74 -31.15
N VAL A 224 21.03 -54.56 -30.58
CA VAL A 224 20.93 -55.06 -29.20
C VAL A 224 22.25 -55.54 -28.60
N GLY A 225 22.54 -55.10 -27.37
CA GLY A 225 23.63 -55.64 -26.55
C GLY A 225 23.59 -55.22 -25.06
N ASN A 226 22.89 -56.02 -24.27
CA ASN A 226 22.97 -56.23 -22.81
C ASN A 226 22.29 -55.27 -21.82
N ARG A 227 21.17 -55.79 -21.27
CA ARG A 227 20.57 -55.46 -19.97
C ARG A 227 21.57 -55.69 -18.83
N VAL A 228 21.68 -54.71 -17.94
CA VAL A 228 22.01 -54.94 -16.53
C VAL A 228 20.85 -54.40 -15.72
N ASP A 229 20.13 -55.31 -15.07
CA ASP A 229 19.10 -55.00 -14.10
C ASP A 229 19.74 -54.23 -12.93
N ARG A 230 19.15 -53.09 -12.57
CA ARG A 230 19.43 -52.42 -11.30
C ARG A 230 18.11 -52.14 -10.61
N GLU A 231 17.72 -53.09 -9.77
CA GLU A 231 16.78 -52.87 -8.67
C GLU A 231 17.23 -51.64 -7.88
N ASN A 232 16.32 -50.72 -7.60
CA ASN A 232 16.52 -49.74 -6.55
C ASN A 232 15.32 -49.79 -5.60
N HIS A 233 15.44 -50.68 -4.62
CA HIS A 233 14.74 -50.56 -3.34
C HIS A 233 15.18 -49.26 -2.66
N GLY A 234 14.26 -48.33 -2.45
CA GLY A 234 14.45 -47.12 -1.68
C GLY A 234 13.25 -46.86 -0.78
N ASN A 235 13.28 -47.46 0.40
CA ASN A 235 12.32 -47.24 1.49
C ASN A 235 12.40 -45.80 2.03
N CYS A 236 11.20 -45.28 2.36
CA CYS A 236 10.82 -44.51 3.55
C CYS A 236 11.52 -43.18 3.91
N LEU A 237 10.66 -42.25 4.39
CA LEU A 237 10.91 -41.03 5.16
C LEU A 237 11.17 -39.73 4.38
N PHE A 238 10.14 -39.21 3.71
CA PHE A 238 9.98 -37.78 3.49
C PHE A 238 8.70 -37.29 4.18
N GLY A 239 8.76 -37.17 5.52
CA GLY A 239 7.69 -36.63 6.37
C GLY A 239 7.59 -35.11 6.34
N SER A 240 7.80 -34.49 5.19
CA SER A 240 7.70 -33.04 5.02
C SER A 240 7.15 -32.77 3.63
N ILE A 241 6.19 -31.84 3.55
CA ILE A 241 5.51 -31.35 2.32
C ILE A 241 6.49 -31.13 1.15
N LEU A 242 7.74 -30.82 1.48
CA LEU A 242 8.88 -30.72 0.57
C LEU A 242 9.00 -31.91 -0.40
N GLY A 243 8.80 -33.16 0.06
CA GLY A 243 8.96 -34.35 -0.79
C GLY A 243 7.86 -34.53 -1.85
N VAL A 244 6.66 -33.98 -1.63
CA VAL A 244 5.56 -34.02 -2.60
C VAL A 244 5.70 -32.88 -3.63
N LEU A 245 6.28 -31.75 -3.23
CA LEU A 245 6.41 -30.56 -4.09
C LEU A 245 7.73 -30.53 -4.90
N THR A 246 8.74 -31.36 -4.57
CA THR A 246 10.03 -31.39 -5.29
C THR A 246 10.02 -32.13 -6.65
N GLY A 247 8.89 -32.70 -7.05
CA GLY A 247 8.81 -33.54 -8.25
C GLY A 247 8.38 -32.80 -9.52
N TYR A 248 9.08 -31.76 -9.99
CA TYR A 248 8.86 -31.14 -11.33
C TYR A 248 7.38 -30.95 -11.75
N GLY A 249 6.49 -30.79 -10.76
CA GLY A 249 5.05 -30.85 -10.93
C GLY A 249 4.49 -29.44 -10.98
N ASP A 250 3.54 -29.22 -11.88
CA ASP A 250 2.95 -27.92 -12.10
C ASP A 250 2.17 -27.45 -10.85
N LEU A 251 2.69 -26.45 -10.13
CA LEU A 251 2.10 -25.95 -8.88
C LEU A 251 0.80 -25.15 -9.09
N HIS A 252 0.29 -25.07 -10.33
CA HIS A 252 -1.01 -24.47 -10.64
C HIS A 252 -2.16 -25.14 -9.90
N SER A 253 -2.13 -26.46 -9.75
CA SER A 253 -3.08 -27.19 -8.90
C SER A 253 -2.58 -28.60 -8.60
N GLY A 254 -3.04 -29.18 -7.51
CA GLY A 254 -2.68 -30.55 -7.14
C GLY A 254 -3.49 -31.08 -5.97
N GLN A 255 -3.23 -32.34 -5.64
CA GLN A 255 -3.85 -33.04 -4.52
C GLN A 255 -2.76 -33.59 -3.62
N LEU A 256 -2.99 -33.54 -2.30
CA LEU A 256 -2.13 -34.17 -1.32
C LEU A 256 -2.97 -34.88 -0.26
N THR A 257 -2.46 -36.01 0.24
CA THR A 257 -3.09 -36.73 1.34
C THR A 257 -2.43 -36.35 2.64
N PHE A 258 -3.21 -35.92 3.64
CA PHE A 258 -2.72 -35.57 4.97
C PHE A 258 -3.54 -36.26 6.05
N LYS A 259 -2.90 -37.13 6.84
CA LYS A 259 -3.54 -37.90 7.92
C LYS A 259 -4.84 -38.60 7.50
N GLY A 260 -4.83 -39.18 6.30
CA GLY A 260 -5.96 -39.91 5.74
C GLY A 260 -7.01 -39.06 5.03
N ARG A 261 -6.84 -37.74 4.95
CA ARG A 261 -7.74 -36.82 4.25
C ARG A 261 -7.15 -36.32 2.93
N GLU A 262 -8.00 -36.11 1.94
CA GLU A 262 -7.62 -35.52 0.66
C GLU A 262 -7.76 -33.99 0.67
N ILE A 263 -6.62 -33.31 0.46
CA ILE A 263 -6.56 -31.86 0.32
C ILE A 263 -6.28 -31.52 -1.14
N TYR A 264 -7.15 -30.73 -1.73
CA TYR A 264 -6.95 -30.10 -3.03
C TYR A 264 -6.35 -28.72 -2.84
N TYR A 265 -5.36 -28.36 -3.65
CA TYR A 265 -4.84 -26.99 -3.70
C TYR A 265 -4.81 -26.47 -5.13
N SER A 266 -4.96 -25.16 -5.27
CA SER A 266 -4.82 -24.44 -6.53
C SER A 266 -4.14 -23.10 -6.29
N SER A 267 -3.31 -22.67 -7.22
CA SER A 267 -2.74 -21.33 -7.21
C SER A 267 -2.99 -20.63 -8.53
N HIS A 268 -3.25 -19.34 -8.46
CA HIS A 268 -3.32 -18.50 -9.63
C HIS A 268 -2.48 -17.25 -9.43
N GLU A 269 -1.80 -16.86 -10.49
CA GLU A 269 -1.10 -15.60 -10.56
C GLU A 269 -2.13 -14.49 -10.81
N ARG A 270 -2.01 -13.38 -10.09
CA ARG A 270 -2.85 -12.20 -10.26
C ARG A 270 -1.97 -10.97 -10.38
N PHE A 271 -2.36 -10.08 -11.28
CA PHE A 271 -1.68 -8.79 -11.37
C PHE A 271 -2.07 -7.91 -10.17
N HIS A 272 -1.09 -7.38 -9.41
CA HIS A 272 -1.37 -6.56 -8.23
C HIS A 272 -1.21 -5.05 -8.47
N SER A 273 0.00 -4.56 -8.81
CA SER A 273 0.26 -3.13 -9.05
C SER A 273 1.52 -2.92 -9.92
N LEU A 274 1.75 -1.73 -10.45
CA LEU A 274 3.01 -1.44 -11.19
C LEU A 274 4.28 -1.61 -10.35
N ARG A 275 4.19 -1.58 -9.01
CA ARG A 275 5.33 -1.82 -8.10
C ARG A 275 5.58 -3.31 -7.85
N GLU A 276 4.50 -4.09 -7.77
CA GLU A 276 4.51 -5.53 -7.59
C GLU A 276 3.60 -6.13 -8.67
N PRO A 277 4.12 -6.30 -9.90
CA PRO A 277 3.29 -6.62 -11.05
C PRO A 277 2.54 -7.92 -10.88
N TRP A 278 3.18 -8.93 -10.30
CA TRP A 278 2.63 -10.27 -10.19
C TRP A 278 2.73 -10.76 -8.75
N VAL A 279 1.58 -11.19 -8.22
CA VAL A 279 1.48 -11.90 -6.95
C VAL A 279 0.74 -13.21 -7.17
N TYR A 280 0.98 -14.16 -6.28
CA TYR A 280 0.33 -15.45 -6.27
C TYR A 280 -0.68 -15.49 -5.13
N ASP A 281 -1.89 -15.87 -5.49
CA ASP A 281 -2.92 -16.25 -4.53
C ASP A 281 -3.09 -17.78 -4.63
N ALA A 282 -3.28 -18.44 -3.49
CA ALA A 282 -3.46 -19.88 -3.43
C ALA A 282 -4.63 -20.23 -2.52
N ARG A 283 -5.33 -21.30 -2.89
CA ARG A 283 -6.43 -21.88 -2.13
C ARG A 283 -6.13 -23.33 -1.83
N ALA A 284 -6.38 -23.74 -0.58
CA ALA A 284 -6.37 -25.14 -0.17
C ALA A 284 -7.75 -25.52 0.36
N CYS A 285 -8.26 -26.69 0.00
CA CYS A 285 -9.57 -27.19 0.38
C CYS A 285 -9.49 -28.66 0.82
N ASP A 286 -10.14 -28.99 1.94
CA ASP A 286 -10.37 -30.36 2.37
C ASP A 286 -11.63 -30.93 1.71
N MET A 287 -11.48 -31.99 0.92
CA MET A 287 -12.55 -32.52 0.07
C MET A 287 -13.66 -33.22 0.88
N GLU A 288 -13.38 -33.62 2.12
CA GLU A 288 -14.34 -34.33 2.98
C GLU A 288 -15.23 -33.38 3.80
N SER A 289 -14.67 -32.26 4.27
CA SER A 289 -15.38 -31.31 5.13
C SER A 289 -15.72 -29.97 4.48
N ASP A 290 -15.32 -29.76 3.22
CA ASP A 290 -15.52 -28.52 2.44
C ASP A 290 -14.94 -27.27 3.13
N ILE A 291 -13.91 -27.47 3.97
CA ILE A 291 -13.19 -26.38 4.63
C ILE A 291 -12.09 -25.91 3.68
N SER A 292 -12.03 -24.61 3.41
CA SER A 292 -10.98 -24.03 2.60
C SER A 292 -10.30 -22.82 3.24
N CYS A 293 -9.03 -22.63 2.91
CA CYS A 293 -8.21 -21.48 3.26
C CYS A 293 -7.66 -20.83 1.99
N GLU A 294 -7.49 -19.51 2.03
CA GLU A 294 -6.94 -18.72 0.95
C GLU A 294 -5.77 -17.89 1.47
N ALA A 295 -4.64 -17.93 0.74
CA ALA A 295 -3.46 -17.14 0.99
C ALA A 295 -3.25 -16.20 -0.21
N CYS A 296 -3.26 -14.89 0.01
CA CYS A 296 -3.22 -13.90 -1.06
C CYS A 296 -1.98 -13.00 -0.97
N GLY A 297 -1.47 -12.56 -2.12
CA GLY A 297 -0.46 -11.51 -2.21
C GLY A 297 0.98 -11.97 -1.98
N TYR A 298 1.34 -13.20 -2.38
CA TYR A 298 2.71 -13.73 -2.23
C TYR A 298 3.56 -13.47 -3.48
N HIS A 299 4.84 -13.14 -3.34
CA HIS A 299 5.77 -12.98 -4.48
C HIS A 299 6.20 -14.32 -5.08
N ASP A 300 6.03 -15.41 -4.34
CA ASP A 300 6.37 -16.75 -4.75
C ASP A 300 5.16 -17.69 -4.65
N ARG A 301 4.97 -18.49 -5.70
CA ARG A 301 3.83 -19.41 -5.82
C ARG A 301 3.88 -20.51 -4.76
N TYR A 302 5.07 -21.01 -4.46
CA TYR A 302 5.27 -22.07 -3.50
C TYR A 302 4.95 -21.58 -2.08
N ASP A 303 5.39 -20.36 -1.73
CA ASP A 303 5.05 -19.74 -0.45
C ASP A 303 3.53 -19.56 -0.28
N ALA A 304 2.83 -19.13 -1.34
CA ALA A 304 1.37 -19.00 -1.33
C ALA A 304 0.68 -20.34 -1.03
N VAL A 305 1.04 -21.39 -1.78
CA VAL A 305 0.45 -22.73 -1.64
C VAL A 305 0.79 -23.32 -0.28
N GLN A 306 2.05 -23.17 0.17
CA GLN A 306 2.48 -23.67 1.46
C GLN A 306 1.69 -23.01 2.60
N HIS A 307 1.49 -21.68 2.56
CA HIS A 307 0.71 -21.00 3.57
C HIS A 307 -0.73 -21.48 3.60
N ALA A 308 -1.41 -21.51 2.45
CA ALA A 308 -2.81 -21.94 2.38
C ALA A 308 -3.01 -23.38 2.92
N VAL A 309 -2.08 -24.28 2.62
CA VAL A 309 -2.11 -25.67 3.10
C VAL A 309 -1.82 -25.77 4.59
N GLU A 310 -0.85 -25.04 5.12
CA GLU A 310 -0.54 -25.05 6.56
C GLU A 310 -1.66 -24.44 7.41
N GLU A 311 -2.27 -23.36 6.92
CA GLU A 311 -3.43 -22.75 7.58
C GLU A 311 -4.62 -23.71 7.62
N LEU A 312 -4.90 -24.39 6.49
CA LEU A 312 -5.95 -25.41 6.42
C LEU A 312 -5.70 -26.55 7.42
N LYS A 313 -4.46 -27.04 7.53
CA LYS A 313 -4.11 -28.08 8.52
C LYS A 313 -4.32 -27.59 9.95
N GLY A 314 -3.94 -26.35 10.24
CA GLY A 314 -4.21 -25.71 11.53
C GLY A 314 -5.70 -25.68 11.86
N MET A 315 -6.54 -25.33 10.89
CA MET A 315 -8.00 -25.33 11.01
C MET A 315 -8.59 -26.72 11.19
N LEU A 316 -8.12 -27.73 10.45
CA LEU A 316 -8.57 -29.11 10.60
C LEU A 316 -8.21 -29.67 11.98
N LYS A 317 -7.01 -29.31 12.50
CA LYS A 317 -6.57 -29.69 13.84
C LYS A 317 -7.44 -29.05 14.92
N SER A 318 -7.74 -27.76 14.81
CA SER A 318 -8.56 -27.05 15.81
C SER A 318 -10.01 -27.56 15.84
N LYS A 319 -10.52 -28.07 14.72
CA LYS A 319 -11.86 -28.69 14.62
C LYS A 319 -11.89 -30.18 15.00
N GLY A 320 -10.76 -30.79 15.40
CA GLY A 320 -10.69 -32.20 15.79
C GLY A 320 -10.95 -33.18 14.64
N LEU A 321 -10.74 -32.73 13.40
CA LEU A 321 -11.03 -33.48 12.18
C LEU A 321 -9.85 -34.37 11.74
N LEU A 322 -8.67 -34.17 12.33
CA LEU A 322 -7.48 -34.96 12.06
C LEU A 322 -7.40 -36.13 13.05
N TYR A 323 -7.35 -37.36 12.55
CA TYR A 323 -7.08 -38.52 13.40
C TYR A 323 -5.66 -38.42 13.98
N GLU A 324 -5.53 -38.56 15.30
CA GLU A 324 -4.24 -38.85 15.93
C GLU A 324 -3.94 -40.33 15.69
N SER A 325 -2.85 -40.59 14.97
CA SER A 325 -2.21 -41.90 14.86
C SER A 325 -1.40 -42.19 16.12
#